data_AF-A0A6B2L5W2-F1
#
_entry.id   AF-A0A6B2L5W2-F1
#
_cell.length_a   1.000
_cell.length_b   1.000
_cell.length_c   1.000
_cell.angle_alpha   90.00
_cell.angle_beta   90.00
_cell.angle_gamma   90.00
#
_symmetry.space_group_name_H-M   'P 1'
#
loop_
_entity.id
_entity.type
_entity.pdbx_description
1 polymer ?
#
loop_
_entity_poly.entity_id
_entity_poly.type
_entity_poly.pdbx_seq_one_letter_code
_entity_poly.pdbx_strand_id
1 'polypeptide(L)'
;MHWVFKIGSLEKTIAFYSKVFQMKIHRHEEFGSGCEATCNGPYGGAWSKTMVGYGSEITNTSLELTYNYGVEGYELGNDYRYIAIAARDFAQRAREAGADISPTLPGGYQVVSAPDGYRFLLVPGTEGCNGSDPFLFVSLHVTDLKKSLQYYTQVLGFKVFNNVLGALGTSNSAVIGFEESTFKIELVELDALVKLDHKKGIGRLAIETEDEAPATVGEKVKAAGHVIAHGPFKLPPHDEHVVIVADPDGYEYCFVGQTGYRAGSLSVKNNTIDWDHRKKLNDAATSKAAAPAQALPGSVFQAVVGQEAFQGVLKGEKPVVVKFAASWCKPCKVLAPVIEKVAEERKDSVCFVSLDFDENQQIAESLEVTSVPAVFFFRNGSVVGSFFGVKKEQELRELFQKYL
;
A
#
# COMPACT_ATOMS: atom_id res chain seq x y z
N MET A 1 0.65 -16.40 -6.27
CA MET A 1 0.04 -15.04 -6.35
C MET A 1 -0.70 -14.74 -5.05
N HIS A 2 -0.71 -13.49 -4.62
CA HIS A 2 -1.55 -13.07 -3.50
C HIS A 2 -2.07 -11.65 -3.67
N TRP A 3 -3.25 -11.38 -3.12
CA TRP A 3 -3.81 -10.03 -3.00
C TRP A 3 -3.53 -9.47 -1.61
N VAL A 4 -3.04 -8.24 -1.54
CA VAL A 4 -2.71 -7.55 -0.30
C VAL A 4 -3.89 -6.70 0.16
N PHE A 5 -4.32 -6.91 1.40
CA PHE A 5 -5.30 -6.08 2.10
C PHE A 5 -4.65 -5.30 3.23
N LYS A 6 -5.03 -4.03 3.37
CA LYS A 6 -4.74 -3.24 4.58
C LYS A 6 -5.92 -3.31 5.52
N ILE A 7 -5.70 -3.79 6.75
CA ILE A 7 -6.78 -4.06 7.71
C ILE A 7 -6.57 -3.31 9.01
N GLY A 8 -7.67 -2.85 9.61
CA GLY A 8 -7.69 -2.15 10.89
C GLY A 8 -7.73 -3.09 12.09
N SER A 9 -8.07 -4.36 11.90
CA SER A 9 -8.05 -5.36 12.97
C SER A 9 -7.70 -6.76 12.47
N LEU A 10 -6.46 -7.20 12.74
CA LEU A 10 -6.01 -8.56 12.41
C LEU A 10 -6.84 -9.64 13.12
N GLU A 11 -7.19 -9.42 14.39
CA GLU A 11 -7.96 -10.38 15.20
C GLU A 11 -9.35 -10.62 14.61
N LYS A 12 -10.11 -9.55 14.36
CA LYS A 12 -11.45 -9.63 13.77
C LYS A 12 -11.40 -10.26 12.39
N THR A 13 -10.44 -9.86 11.57
CA THR A 13 -10.31 -10.35 10.19
C THR A 13 -9.95 -11.83 10.14
N ILE A 14 -9.00 -12.31 10.95
CA ILE A 14 -8.67 -13.74 11.00
C ILE A 14 -9.84 -14.56 11.54
N ALA A 15 -10.51 -14.08 12.60
CA ALA A 15 -11.68 -14.76 13.15
C ALA A 15 -12.78 -14.91 12.08
N PHE A 16 -13.04 -13.85 11.31
CA PHE A 16 -13.98 -13.87 10.21
C PHE A 16 -13.55 -14.83 9.09
N TYR A 17 -12.30 -14.74 8.63
CA TYR A 17 -11.79 -15.53 7.51
C TYR A 17 -11.74 -17.02 7.86
N SER A 18 -11.43 -17.34 9.11
CA SER A 18 -11.48 -18.71 9.62
C SER A 18 -12.92 -19.22 9.72
N LYS A 19 -13.84 -18.45 10.30
CA LYS A 19 -15.23 -18.90 10.53
C LYS A 19 -16.04 -18.99 9.24
N VAL A 20 -15.97 -17.95 8.40
CA VAL A 20 -16.76 -17.84 7.16
C VAL A 20 -16.07 -18.57 6.03
N PHE A 21 -14.80 -18.26 5.80
CA PHE A 21 -14.07 -18.75 4.63
C PHE A 21 -13.31 -20.05 4.87
N GLN A 22 -13.14 -20.49 6.12
CA GLN A 22 -12.32 -21.65 6.50
C GLN A 22 -10.85 -21.54 6.09
N MET A 23 -10.36 -20.31 5.92
CA MET A 23 -8.95 -20.06 5.65
C MET A 23 -8.11 -20.35 6.89
N LYS A 24 -6.85 -20.73 6.65
CA LYS A 24 -5.83 -20.96 7.68
C LYS A 24 -4.74 -19.91 7.56
N ILE A 25 -4.10 -19.61 8.69
CA ILE A 25 -2.84 -18.87 8.70
C ILE A 25 -1.74 -19.79 8.15
N HIS A 26 -1.05 -19.33 7.12
CA HIS A 26 0.13 -20.00 6.59
C HIS A 26 1.37 -19.56 7.36
N ARG A 27 1.54 -18.23 7.47
CA ARG A 27 2.63 -17.62 8.23
C ARG A 27 2.24 -16.23 8.75
N HIS A 28 2.93 -15.80 9.79
CA HIS A 28 2.81 -14.49 10.40
C HIS A 28 4.19 -13.90 10.71
N GLU A 29 4.39 -12.64 10.33
CA GLU A 29 5.64 -11.91 10.48
C GLU A 29 5.41 -10.52 11.05
N GLU A 30 6.37 -10.06 11.85
CA GLU A 30 6.38 -8.76 12.51
C GLU A 30 7.59 -7.96 12.04
N PHE A 31 7.37 -6.70 11.68
CA PHE A 31 8.37 -5.79 11.17
C PHE A 31 8.44 -4.56 12.06
N GLY A 32 9.66 -4.20 12.49
CA GLY A 32 9.89 -3.06 13.39
C GLY A 32 9.77 -1.68 12.73
N SER A 33 9.69 -1.62 11.39
CA SER A 33 9.62 -0.39 10.60
C SER A 33 8.95 -0.63 9.25
N GLY A 34 8.55 0.45 8.60
CA GLY A 34 8.00 0.41 7.24
C GLY A 34 8.93 -0.24 6.21
N CYS A 35 8.34 -0.65 5.09
CA CYS A 35 9.04 -1.36 4.02
C CYS A 35 9.51 -0.40 2.91
N GLU A 36 10.73 -0.61 2.39
CA GLU A 36 11.28 0.18 1.27
C GLU A 36 10.44 0.07 0.00
N ALA A 37 9.86 -1.10 -0.26
CA ALA A 37 8.92 -1.35 -1.35
C ALA A 37 7.49 -0.90 -1.03
N THR A 38 7.30 -0.13 0.04
CA THR A 38 6.00 0.33 0.54
C THR A 38 4.97 -0.80 0.64
N CYS A 39 5.40 -2.02 0.96
CA CYS A 39 4.52 -3.19 1.06
C CYS A 39 3.36 -2.97 2.03
N ASN A 40 3.61 -2.17 3.09
CA ASN A 40 2.60 -1.82 4.07
C ASN A 40 1.87 -0.50 3.78
N GLY A 41 2.17 0.16 2.67
CA GLY A 41 1.73 1.51 2.31
C GLY A 41 2.72 2.61 2.76
N PRO A 42 2.30 3.88 2.78
CA PRO A 42 3.14 5.02 3.14
C PRO A 42 3.34 5.15 4.67
N TYR A 43 3.44 4.04 5.39
CA TYR A 43 3.53 4.01 6.85
C TYR A 43 4.92 3.53 7.29
N GLY A 44 5.62 4.33 8.09
CA GLY A 44 6.97 3.97 8.53
C GLY A 44 7.06 3.29 9.90
N GLY A 45 5.92 3.15 10.59
CA GLY A 45 5.82 2.46 11.88
C GLY A 45 6.04 0.95 11.80
N ALA A 46 5.97 0.29 12.96
CA ALA A 46 5.91 -1.16 13.00
C ALA A 46 4.65 -1.64 12.26
N TRP A 47 4.72 -2.83 11.68
CA TRP A 47 3.60 -3.47 10.99
C TRP A 47 3.77 -4.99 10.99
N SER A 48 2.72 -5.69 10.63
CA SER A 48 2.74 -7.15 10.50
C SER A 48 2.16 -7.61 9.17
N LYS A 49 2.67 -8.73 8.69
CA LYS A 49 2.18 -9.46 7.53
C LYS A 49 1.62 -10.80 7.98
N THR A 50 0.39 -11.12 7.61
CA THR A 50 -0.19 -12.45 7.86
C THR A 50 -0.73 -13.02 6.57
N MET A 51 -0.19 -14.17 6.17
CA MET A 51 -0.60 -14.86 4.96
C MET A 51 -1.70 -15.87 5.31
N VAL A 52 -2.82 -15.81 4.62
CA VAL A 52 -3.97 -16.70 4.84
C VAL A 52 -4.48 -17.31 3.55
N GLY A 53 -4.99 -18.53 3.61
CA GLY A 53 -5.57 -19.20 2.44
C GLY A 53 -5.96 -20.64 2.72
N TYR A 54 -5.98 -21.45 1.66
CA TYR A 54 -6.49 -22.84 1.69
C TYR A 54 -5.40 -23.91 1.57
N GLY A 55 -4.21 -23.53 1.11
CA GLY A 55 -3.09 -24.43 0.81
C GLY A 55 -1.76 -23.68 0.75
N SER A 56 -0.69 -24.37 0.39
CA SER A 56 0.66 -23.78 0.35
C SER A 56 0.72 -22.54 -0.54
N GLU A 57 1.39 -21.47 -0.10
CA GLU A 57 1.57 -20.23 -0.87
C GLU A 57 2.34 -20.43 -2.20
N ILE A 58 3.02 -21.58 -2.34
CA ILE A 58 3.75 -21.98 -3.56
C ILE A 58 2.79 -22.48 -4.64
N THR A 59 1.73 -23.18 -4.24
CA THR A 59 0.81 -23.87 -5.18
C THR A 59 -0.58 -23.25 -5.21
N ASN A 60 -0.91 -22.40 -4.24
CA ASN A 60 -2.23 -21.83 -4.04
C ASN A 60 -2.16 -20.31 -3.92
N THR A 61 -3.26 -19.68 -4.30
CA THR A 61 -3.51 -18.27 -4.04
C THR A 61 -3.64 -18.05 -2.53
N SER A 62 -3.07 -16.94 -2.06
CA SER A 62 -3.18 -16.50 -0.67
C SER A 62 -3.66 -15.06 -0.61
N LEU A 63 -4.11 -14.63 0.57
CA LEU A 63 -4.34 -13.23 0.89
C LEU A 63 -3.27 -12.78 1.87
N GLU A 64 -2.68 -11.62 1.61
CA GLU A 64 -1.75 -10.97 2.52
C GLU A 64 -2.51 -9.94 3.34
N LEU A 65 -2.58 -10.16 4.66
CA LEU A 65 -3.17 -9.21 5.61
C LEU A 65 -2.08 -8.32 6.18
N THR A 66 -2.08 -7.06 5.77
CA THR A 66 -1.19 -6.01 6.28
C THR A 66 -1.89 -5.26 7.41
N TYR A 67 -1.27 -5.26 8.58
CA TYR A 67 -1.71 -4.47 9.72
C TYR A 67 -0.60 -3.50 10.15
N ASN A 68 -0.87 -2.20 10.09
CA ASN A 68 0.02 -1.16 10.58
C ASN A 68 -0.36 -0.82 12.02
N TYR A 69 0.59 -0.91 12.96
CA TYR A 69 0.28 -0.64 14.37
C TYR A 69 -0.15 0.81 14.59
N GLY A 70 -1.25 1.00 15.31
CA GLY A 70 -1.86 2.31 15.53
C GLY A 70 -2.80 2.79 14.41
N VAL A 71 -2.97 2.02 13.33
CA VAL A 71 -3.94 2.33 12.26
C VAL A 71 -5.16 1.43 12.41
N GLU A 72 -6.28 2.01 12.87
CA GLU A 72 -7.50 1.26 13.23
C GLU A 72 -8.45 0.99 12.06
N GLY A 73 -8.17 1.54 10.87
CA GLY A 73 -8.99 1.34 9.69
C GLY A 73 -8.51 2.12 8.49
N TYR A 74 -9.03 1.76 7.32
CA TYR A 74 -8.71 2.40 6.05
C TYR A 74 -10.01 2.76 5.34
N GLU A 75 -10.11 3.99 4.85
CA GLU A 75 -11.22 4.37 3.98
C GLU A 75 -11.09 3.58 2.67
N LEU A 76 -12.15 2.85 2.30
CA LEU A 76 -12.22 2.10 1.06
C LEU A 76 -12.71 2.99 -0.07
N GLY A 77 -12.06 2.84 -1.23
CA GLY A 77 -12.42 3.50 -2.46
C GLY A 77 -13.60 2.86 -3.18
N ASN A 78 -13.83 3.32 -4.41
CA ASN A 78 -14.69 2.64 -5.36
C ASN A 78 -13.88 1.77 -6.34
N ASP A 79 -12.59 1.59 -6.11
CA ASP A 79 -11.66 0.86 -6.97
C ASP A 79 -11.79 -0.66 -6.83
N TYR A 80 -11.88 -1.17 -5.60
CA TYR A 80 -12.06 -2.58 -5.30
C TYR A 80 -13.55 -2.96 -5.26
N ARG A 81 -13.95 -3.97 -6.03
CA ARG A 81 -15.32 -4.50 -5.99
C ARG A 81 -15.42 -5.63 -4.98
N TYR A 82 -14.72 -6.74 -5.22
CA TYR A 82 -14.71 -7.94 -4.37
C TYR A 82 -13.66 -8.95 -4.82
N ILE A 83 -13.32 -9.92 -3.97
CA ILE A 83 -12.69 -11.18 -4.36
C ILE A 83 -13.77 -12.25 -4.50
N ALA A 84 -13.78 -12.96 -5.63
CA ALA A 84 -14.67 -14.08 -5.88
C ALA A 84 -14.06 -15.39 -5.36
N ILE A 85 -14.82 -16.10 -4.53
CA ILE A 85 -14.42 -17.38 -3.94
C ILE A 85 -15.51 -18.42 -4.23
N ALA A 86 -15.11 -19.54 -4.84
CA ALA A 86 -15.99 -20.67 -5.14
C ALA A 86 -15.95 -21.71 -4.03
N ALA A 87 -17.05 -21.87 -3.30
CA ALA A 87 -17.22 -23.05 -2.46
C ALA A 87 -18.68 -23.34 -2.15
N ARG A 88 -18.89 -24.57 -1.69
CA ARG A 88 -20.16 -24.99 -1.10
C ARG A 88 -20.32 -24.33 0.29
N ASP A 89 -21.55 -23.92 0.57
CA ASP A 89 -22.02 -23.51 1.89
C ASP A 89 -21.44 -22.21 2.48
N PHE A 90 -20.73 -21.36 1.73
CA PHE A 90 -20.29 -20.05 2.25
C PHE A 90 -21.46 -19.20 2.72
N ALA A 91 -22.56 -19.20 1.97
CA ALA A 91 -23.76 -18.46 2.31
C ALA A 91 -24.32 -18.86 3.69
N GLN A 92 -24.29 -20.16 4.00
CA GLN A 92 -24.72 -20.66 5.30
C GLN A 92 -23.75 -20.24 6.40
N ARG A 93 -22.44 -20.46 6.22
CA ARG A 93 -21.42 -20.05 7.20
C ARG A 93 -21.42 -18.54 7.47
N ALA A 94 -21.61 -17.73 6.43
CA ALA A 94 -21.73 -16.28 6.56
C ALA A 94 -22.92 -15.89 7.44
N ARG A 95 -24.08 -16.53 7.24
CA ARG A 95 -25.27 -16.31 8.09
C ARG A 95 -25.03 -16.75 9.53
N GLU A 96 -24.45 -17.92 9.75
CA GLU A 96 -24.10 -18.43 11.09
C GLU A 96 -23.00 -17.60 11.78
N ALA A 97 -22.18 -16.89 11.01
CA ALA A 97 -21.21 -15.94 11.50
C ALA A 97 -21.81 -14.56 11.83
N GLY A 98 -23.07 -14.30 11.46
CA GLY A 98 -23.68 -12.98 11.57
C GLY A 98 -23.04 -11.96 10.64
N ALA A 99 -22.48 -12.41 9.52
CA ALA A 99 -21.83 -11.55 8.54
C ALA A 99 -22.86 -10.69 7.81
N ASP A 100 -22.45 -9.48 7.42
CA ASP A 100 -23.25 -8.61 6.57
C ASP A 100 -23.28 -9.17 5.15
N ILE A 101 -24.47 -9.60 4.72
CA ILE A 101 -24.70 -10.15 3.38
C ILE A 101 -25.52 -9.13 2.59
N SER A 102 -24.86 -8.53 1.61
CA SER A 102 -25.46 -7.61 0.66
C SER A 102 -26.43 -8.32 -0.29
N PRO A 103 -27.35 -7.56 -0.94
CA PRO A 103 -28.27 -8.12 -1.91
C PRO A 103 -27.54 -8.83 -3.05
N THR A 104 -28.27 -9.74 -3.67
CA THR A 104 -27.81 -10.59 -4.75
C THR A 104 -27.37 -9.78 -5.98
N LEU A 105 -26.17 -10.04 -6.48
CA LEU A 105 -25.67 -9.48 -7.75
C LEU A 105 -26.28 -10.21 -8.96
N PRO A 106 -26.18 -9.66 -10.19
CA PRO A 106 -26.51 -10.38 -11.40
C PRO A 106 -25.90 -11.80 -11.41
N GLY A 107 -26.70 -12.80 -11.78
CA GLY A 107 -26.30 -14.21 -11.70
C GLY A 107 -26.67 -14.92 -10.38
N GLY A 108 -27.32 -14.24 -9.43
CA GLY A 108 -27.79 -14.91 -8.21
C GLY A 108 -26.74 -14.98 -7.10
N TYR A 109 -25.57 -14.34 -7.29
CA TYR A 109 -24.45 -14.41 -6.36
C TYR A 109 -24.63 -13.49 -5.15
N GLN A 110 -24.22 -13.96 -3.98
CA GLN A 110 -24.27 -13.17 -2.75
C GLN A 110 -22.91 -12.51 -2.49
N VAL A 111 -22.93 -11.33 -1.87
CA VAL A 111 -21.71 -10.63 -1.45
C VAL A 111 -21.69 -10.51 0.06
N VAL A 112 -20.56 -10.85 0.67
CA VAL A 112 -20.36 -10.71 2.11
C VAL A 112 -19.29 -9.66 2.40
N SER A 113 -19.53 -8.79 3.39
CA SER A 113 -18.56 -7.79 3.86
C SER A 113 -17.72 -8.35 5.00
N ALA A 114 -16.40 -8.31 4.86
CA ALA A 114 -15.45 -8.57 5.95
C ALA A 114 -15.42 -7.39 6.95
N PRO A 115 -14.79 -7.54 8.14
CA PRO A 115 -14.82 -6.52 9.21
C PRO A 115 -14.40 -5.10 8.79
N ASP A 116 -13.42 -4.98 7.89
CA ASP A 116 -12.93 -3.70 7.36
C ASP A 116 -13.68 -3.22 6.10
N GLY A 117 -14.79 -3.86 5.74
CA GLY A 117 -15.62 -3.49 4.58
C GLY A 117 -15.23 -4.14 3.26
N TYR A 118 -14.10 -4.87 3.19
CA TYR A 118 -13.73 -5.60 1.99
C TYR A 118 -14.77 -6.68 1.67
N ARG A 119 -15.31 -6.61 0.46
CA ARG A 119 -16.37 -7.50 -0.01
C ARG A 119 -15.81 -8.77 -0.64
N PHE A 120 -16.56 -9.86 -0.51
CA PHE A 120 -16.26 -11.15 -1.13
C PHE A 120 -17.50 -11.67 -1.85
N LEU A 121 -17.36 -12.05 -3.13
CA LEU A 121 -18.42 -12.67 -3.90
C LEU A 121 -18.43 -14.17 -3.62
N LEU A 122 -19.56 -14.67 -3.16
CA LEU A 122 -19.78 -16.08 -2.86
C LEU A 122 -20.32 -16.77 -4.11
N VAL A 123 -19.46 -17.55 -4.75
CA VAL A 123 -19.80 -18.29 -5.97
C VAL A 123 -20.14 -19.73 -5.58
N PRO A 124 -21.37 -20.21 -5.79
CA PRO A 124 -21.73 -21.60 -5.52
C PRO A 124 -21.00 -22.53 -6.49
N GLY A 125 -20.54 -23.67 -5.98
CA GLY A 125 -19.86 -24.69 -6.77
C GLY A 125 -18.35 -24.67 -6.62
N THR A 126 -17.67 -25.41 -7.49
CA THR A 126 -16.21 -25.56 -7.52
C THR A 126 -15.67 -25.52 -8.96
N GLU A 127 -16.50 -25.12 -9.91
CA GLU A 127 -16.10 -24.96 -11.31
C GLU A 127 -15.16 -23.76 -11.42
N GLY A 128 -14.05 -23.92 -12.16
CA GLY A 128 -13.02 -22.88 -12.28
C GLY A 128 -12.02 -22.81 -11.11
N CYS A 129 -12.23 -23.58 -10.04
CA CYS A 129 -11.22 -23.74 -8.98
C CYS A 129 -9.99 -24.48 -9.51
N ASN A 130 -8.80 -24.10 -9.03
CA ASN A 130 -7.58 -24.84 -9.30
C ASN A 130 -7.33 -25.90 -8.22
N GLY A 131 -7.85 -27.10 -8.44
CA GLY A 131 -7.80 -28.18 -7.46
C GLY A 131 -8.55 -27.79 -6.18
N SER A 132 -7.83 -27.66 -5.05
CA SER A 132 -8.40 -27.23 -3.78
C SER A 132 -8.39 -25.72 -3.55
N ASP A 133 -7.89 -24.92 -4.51
CA ASP A 133 -7.88 -23.46 -4.41
C ASP A 133 -9.22 -22.87 -4.88
N PRO A 134 -10.05 -22.31 -3.99
CA PRO A 134 -11.35 -21.76 -4.34
C PRO A 134 -11.29 -20.32 -4.82
N PHE A 135 -10.13 -19.66 -4.81
CA PHE A 135 -10.01 -18.28 -5.30
C PHE A 135 -10.14 -18.24 -6.83
N LEU A 136 -11.07 -17.42 -7.33
CA LEU A 136 -11.32 -17.27 -8.77
C LEU A 136 -10.64 -16.02 -9.32
N PHE A 137 -11.04 -14.86 -8.81
CA PHE A 137 -10.51 -13.57 -9.26
C PHE A 137 -10.71 -12.45 -8.23
N VAL A 138 -9.96 -11.37 -8.38
CA VAL A 138 -10.27 -10.06 -7.79
C VAL A 138 -10.96 -9.20 -8.85
N SER A 139 -12.01 -8.49 -8.46
CA SER A 139 -12.77 -7.60 -9.35
C SER A 139 -12.46 -6.15 -9.04
N LEU A 140 -12.01 -5.41 -10.05
CA LEU A 140 -11.52 -4.04 -9.97
C LEU A 140 -12.26 -3.16 -10.97
N HIS A 141 -12.46 -1.90 -10.59
CA HIS A 141 -12.97 -0.88 -11.50
C HIS A 141 -11.85 -0.24 -12.30
N VAL A 142 -12.07 0.02 -13.59
CA VAL A 142 -11.13 0.74 -14.46
C VAL A 142 -11.82 1.91 -15.13
N THR A 143 -11.07 2.94 -15.51
CA THR A 143 -11.65 4.12 -16.18
C THR A 143 -11.81 3.94 -17.69
N ASP A 144 -11.04 3.05 -18.32
CA ASP A 144 -11.06 2.79 -19.76
C ASP A 144 -10.63 1.34 -20.02
N LEU A 145 -11.59 0.43 -20.19
CA LEU A 145 -11.32 -1.01 -20.32
C LEU A 145 -10.42 -1.32 -21.51
N LYS A 146 -10.54 -0.55 -22.60
CA LYS A 146 -9.72 -0.75 -23.79
C LYS A 146 -8.25 -0.45 -23.50
N LYS A 147 -7.96 0.66 -22.82
CA LYS A 147 -6.58 1.02 -22.42
C LYS A 147 -6.03 0.04 -21.39
N SER A 148 -6.83 -0.35 -20.40
CA SER A 148 -6.41 -1.34 -19.40
C SER A 148 -6.07 -2.66 -20.09
N LEU A 149 -6.94 -3.18 -20.97
CA LEU A 149 -6.66 -4.40 -21.74
C LEU A 149 -5.40 -4.31 -22.60
N GLN A 150 -5.15 -3.16 -23.25
CA GLN A 150 -3.91 -2.96 -23.99
C GLN A 150 -2.68 -3.05 -23.08
N TYR A 151 -2.71 -2.38 -21.93
CA TYR A 151 -1.63 -2.45 -20.95
C TYR A 151 -1.39 -3.88 -20.47
N TYR A 152 -2.42 -4.54 -19.94
CA TYR A 152 -2.25 -5.88 -19.37
C TYR A 152 -1.81 -6.90 -20.41
N THR A 153 -2.39 -6.89 -21.61
CA THR A 153 -2.11 -7.92 -22.62
C THR A 153 -0.81 -7.66 -23.39
N GLN A 154 -0.51 -6.40 -23.72
CA GLN A 154 0.64 -6.07 -24.59
C GLN A 154 1.90 -5.72 -23.79
N VAL A 155 1.76 -5.18 -22.58
CA VAL A 155 2.91 -4.79 -21.73
C VAL A 155 3.20 -5.88 -20.71
N LEU A 156 2.20 -6.31 -19.94
CA LEU A 156 2.38 -7.27 -18.85
C LEU A 156 2.24 -8.74 -19.28
N GLY A 157 1.68 -9.01 -20.47
CA GLY A 157 1.57 -10.36 -21.02
C GLY A 157 0.40 -11.19 -20.49
N PHE A 158 -0.63 -10.55 -19.93
CA PHE A 158 -1.87 -11.21 -19.55
C PHE A 158 -2.65 -11.69 -20.78
N LYS A 159 -3.47 -12.72 -20.59
CA LYS A 159 -4.46 -13.22 -21.55
C LYS A 159 -5.86 -12.88 -21.09
N VAL A 160 -6.77 -12.74 -22.05
CA VAL A 160 -8.20 -12.55 -21.78
C VAL A 160 -8.90 -13.91 -21.71
N PHE A 161 -9.74 -14.08 -20.69
CA PHE A 161 -10.52 -15.28 -20.42
C PHE A 161 -12.01 -14.97 -20.54
N ASN A 162 -12.75 -15.89 -21.14
CA ASN A 162 -14.20 -15.76 -21.35
C ASN A 162 -14.95 -16.81 -20.51
N ASN A 163 -16.22 -16.54 -20.20
CA ASN A 163 -17.10 -17.46 -19.48
C ASN A 163 -16.54 -17.91 -18.11
N VAL A 164 -15.82 -17.01 -17.42
CA VAL A 164 -15.31 -17.28 -16.08
C VAL A 164 -16.47 -17.24 -15.08
N LEU A 165 -16.62 -18.31 -14.31
CA LEU A 165 -17.70 -18.44 -13.33
C LEU A 165 -17.67 -17.28 -12.33
N GLY A 166 -18.84 -16.67 -12.05
CA GLY A 166 -18.97 -15.55 -11.13
C GLY A 166 -18.62 -14.17 -11.72
N ALA A 167 -17.97 -14.12 -12.88
CA ALA A 167 -17.70 -12.87 -13.57
C ALA A 167 -18.96 -12.33 -14.25
N LEU A 168 -19.03 -11.00 -14.44
CA LEU A 168 -20.15 -10.30 -15.06
C LEU A 168 -20.35 -10.68 -16.53
N GLY A 169 -19.25 -10.83 -17.28
CA GLY A 169 -19.31 -11.20 -18.70
C GLY A 169 -20.03 -10.20 -19.60
N THR A 170 -20.08 -8.93 -19.20
CA THR A 170 -20.71 -7.83 -19.96
C THR A 170 -19.77 -7.22 -20.99
N SER A 171 -20.29 -6.37 -21.89
CA SER A 171 -19.48 -5.58 -22.83
C SER A 171 -18.50 -4.62 -22.14
N ASN A 172 -18.75 -4.28 -20.88
CA ASN A 172 -17.96 -3.33 -20.10
C ASN A 172 -17.09 -4.05 -19.06
N SER A 173 -16.84 -5.34 -19.24
CA SER A 173 -16.01 -6.12 -18.34
C SER A 173 -15.15 -7.13 -19.09
N ALA A 174 -13.97 -7.43 -18.57
CA ALA A 174 -13.12 -8.50 -19.07
C ALA A 174 -12.39 -9.20 -17.93
N VAL A 175 -12.17 -10.51 -18.07
CA VAL A 175 -11.34 -11.26 -17.12
C VAL A 175 -9.98 -11.51 -17.73
N ILE A 176 -8.93 -11.24 -16.96
CA ILE A 176 -7.54 -11.40 -17.38
C ILE A 176 -6.74 -12.25 -16.40
N GLY A 177 -5.70 -12.91 -16.87
CA GLY A 177 -4.75 -13.68 -16.06
C GLY A 177 -3.58 -14.19 -16.89
N PHE A 178 -2.67 -14.96 -16.30
CA PHE A 178 -1.59 -15.60 -17.06
C PHE A 178 -2.00 -16.97 -17.62
N GLU A 179 -2.75 -17.73 -16.82
CA GLU A 179 -3.15 -19.12 -17.11
C GLU A 179 -4.56 -19.45 -16.62
N GLU A 180 -5.21 -20.42 -17.25
CA GLU A 180 -6.57 -20.90 -16.91
C GLU A 180 -6.68 -21.36 -15.45
N SER A 181 -5.66 -22.02 -14.92
CA SER A 181 -5.63 -22.56 -13.55
C SER A 181 -5.20 -21.55 -12.50
N THR A 182 -4.96 -20.29 -12.85
CA THR A 182 -4.45 -19.30 -11.89
C THR A 182 -5.51 -18.28 -11.51
N PHE A 183 -5.32 -17.64 -10.35
CA PHE A 183 -6.13 -16.51 -9.91
C PHE A 183 -6.14 -15.39 -10.97
N LYS A 184 -7.31 -14.82 -11.22
CA LYS A 184 -7.53 -13.83 -12.28
C LYS A 184 -7.87 -12.45 -11.74
N ILE A 185 -7.99 -11.49 -12.64
CA ILE A 185 -8.50 -10.15 -12.38
C ILE A 185 -9.70 -9.93 -13.30
N GLU A 186 -10.84 -9.57 -12.74
CA GLU A 186 -11.96 -9.02 -13.50
C GLU A 186 -11.82 -7.49 -13.52
N LEU A 187 -11.72 -6.92 -14.70
CA LEU A 187 -11.78 -5.48 -14.94
C LEU A 187 -13.21 -5.10 -15.31
N VAL A 188 -13.75 -4.07 -14.66
CA VAL A 188 -15.10 -3.54 -14.92
C VAL A 188 -14.98 -2.04 -15.17
N GLU A 189 -15.34 -1.59 -16.37
CA GLU A 189 -15.32 -0.16 -16.68
C GLU A 189 -16.38 0.59 -15.86
N LEU A 190 -15.97 1.70 -15.24
CA LEU A 190 -16.89 2.61 -14.56
C LEU A 190 -17.74 3.37 -15.57
N ASP A 191 -18.95 3.77 -15.14
CA ASP A 191 -19.71 4.78 -15.86
C ASP A 191 -18.88 6.06 -16.01
N ALA A 192 -18.92 6.68 -17.19
CA ALA A 192 -18.07 7.83 -17.53
C ALA A 192 -18.20 9.06 -16.61
N LEU A 193 -19.27 9.13 -15.80
CA LEU A 193 -19.50 10.19 -14.81
C LEU A 193 -18.93 9.86 -13.42
N VAL A 194 -18.53 8.62 -13.19
CA VAL A 194 -17.99 8.15 -11.91
C VAL A 194 -16.47 8.23 -11.95
N LYS A 195 -15.90 9.06 -11.07
CA LYS A 195 -14.46 9.13 -10.91
C LYS A 195 -13.96 7.93 -10.10
N LEU A 196 -12.87 7.30 -10.55
CA LEU A 196 -12.14 6.31 -9.76
C LEU A 196 -11.46 6.99 -8.55
N ASP A 197 -11.61 6.41 -7.37
CA ASP A 197 -11.00 6.85 -6.13
C ASP A 197 -10.54 5.61 -5.34
N HIS A 198 -9.23 5.51 -5.12
CA HIS A 198 -8.57 4.41 -4.42
C HIS A 198 -8.63 4.54 -2.90
N LYS A 199 -8.83 5.76 -2.38
CA LYS A 199 -8.72 6.07 -0.95
C LYS A 199 -7.45 5.47 -0.33
N LYS A 200 -7.51 5.01 0.93
CA LYS A 200 -6.36 4.46 1.67
C LYS A 200 -6.35 2.93 1.71
N GLY A 201 -7.48 2.29 1.39
CA GLY A 201 -7.68 0.84 1.40
C GLY A 201 -7.27 0.11 0.12
N ILE A 202 -6.72 0.81 -0.88
CA ILE A 202 -6.21 0.18 -2.11
C ILE A 202 -5.27 -0.98 -1.78
N GLY A 203 -5.55 -2.11 -2.45
CA GLY A 203 -4.74 -3.33 -2.38
C GLY A 203 -3.61 -3.34 -3.40
N ARG A 204 -2.86 -4.45 -3.41
CA ARG A 204 -1.78 -4.71 -4.37
C ARG A 204 -1.84 -6.18 -4.78
N LEU A 205 -1.57 -6.48 -6.04
CA LEU A 205 -1.41 -7.88 -6.47
C LEU A 205 0.08 -8.22 -6.53
N ALA A 206 0.47 -9.33 -5.90
CA ALA A 206 1.81 -9.88 -6.02
C ALA A 206 1.83 -11.14 -6.90
N ILE A 207 2.76 -11.17 -7.84
CA ILE A 207 2.91 -12.18 -8.86
C ILE A 207 4.31 -12.78 -8.74
N GLU A 208 4.34 -14.08 -8.44
CA GLU A 208 5.58 -14.86 -8.49
C GLU A 208 5.98 -15.09 -9.95
N THR A 209 7.25 -14.92 -10.24
CA THR A 209 7.84 -15.09 -11.57
C THR A 209 9.15 -15.85 -11.52
N GLU A 210 9.71 -16.20 -12.67
CA GLU A 210 11.13 -16.53 -12.77
C GLU A 210 12.00 -15.36 -12.24
N ASP A 211 13.20 -15.65 -11.74
CA ASP A 211 14.00 -14.69 -10.97
C ASP A 211 14.46 -13.47 -11.78
N GLU A 212 14.62 -13.62 -13.09
CA GLU A 212 15.04 -12.55 -14.03
C GLU A 212 13.86 -11.72 -14.55
N ALA A 213 12.62 -12.21 -14.38
CA ALA A 213 11.45 -11.56 -14.92
C ALA A 213 11.15 -10.18 -14.32
N PRO A 214 11.36 -9.89 -13.01
CA PRO A 214 11.11 -8.56 -12.46
C PRO A 214 11.88 -7.45 -13.19
N ALA A 215 13.17 -7.67 -13.49
CA ALA A 215 13.96 -6.71 -14.26
C ALA A 215 13.38 -6.50 -15.67
N THR A 216 13.07 -7.60 -16.35
CA THR A 216 12.50 -7.59 -17.72
C THR A 216 11.13 -6.91 -17.76
N VAL A 217 10.28 -7.12 -16.76
CA VAL A 217 8.97 -6.46 -16.63
C VAL A 217 9.16 -4.95 -16.47
N GLY A 218 10.07 -4.52 -15.60
CA GLY A 218 10.41 -3.11 -15.43
C GLY A 218 10.85 -2.45 -16.74
N GLU A 219 11.72 -3.12 -17.51
CA GLU A 219 12.15 -2.62 -18.83
C GLU A 219 11.00 -2.48 -19.83
N LYS A 220 10.10 -3.47 -19.90
CA LYS A 220 8.91 -3.42 -20.77
C LYS A 220 7.97 -2.27 -20.41
N VAL A 221 7.67 -2.12 -19.11
CA VAL A 221 6.80 -1.04 -18.60
C VAL A 221 7.40 0.33 -18.92
N LYS A 222 8.71 0.50 -18.67
CA LYS A 222 9.43 1.73 -19.00
C LYS A 222 9.45 2.02 -20.50
N ALA A 223 9.71 1.01 -21.34
CA ALA A 223 9.74 1.15 -22.80
C ALA A 223 8.36 1.53 -23.37
N ALA A 224 7.29 1.06 -22.73
CA ALA A 224 5.91 1.42 -23.07
C ALA A 224 5.47 2.78 -22.48
N GLY A 225 6.35 3.49 -21.75
CA GLY A 225 6.04 4.81 -21.18
C GLY A 225 5.15 4.77 -19.93
N HIS A 226 5.07 3.63 -19.25
CA HIS A 226 4.29 3.44 -18.04
C HIS A 226 5.13 3.54 -16.75
N VAL A 227 4.45 3.55 -15.60
CA VAL A 227 5.05 3.89 -14.31
C VAL A 227 5.66 2.65 -13.64
N ILE A 228 6.93 2.78 -13.25
CA ILE A 228 7.55 1.91 -12.25
C ILE A 228 7.42 2.62 -10.91
N ALA A 229 6.61 2.08 -10.01
CA ALA A 229 6.41 2.62 -8.68
C ALA A 229 7.67 2.39 -7.80
N HIS A 230 8.24 1.18 -7.86
CA HIS A 230 9.44 0.82 -7.12
C HIS A 230 10.31 -0.19 -7.86
N GLY A 231 11.62 -0.13 -7.60
CA GLY A 231 12.57 -1.13 -8.08
C GLY A 231 13.01 -0.94 -9.54
N PRO A 232 13.69 -1.95 -10.12
CA PRO A 232 13.98 -3.25 -9.51
C PRO A 232 15.02 -3.18 -8.38
N PHE A 233 14.83 -3.93 -7.29
CA PHE A 233 15.82 -4.09 -6.20
C PHE A 233 15.62 -5.42 -5.46
N LYS A 234 16.49 -5.72 -4.49
CA LYS A 234 16.36 -6.88 -3.60
C LYS A 234 15.85 -6.47 -2.22
N LEU A 235 14.85 -7.15 -1.71
CA LEU A 235 14.34 -6.91 -0.36
C LEU A 235 14.96 -7.88 0.67
N PRO A 236 15.44 -7.37 1.83
CA PRO A 236 15.77 -8.23 2.96
C PRO A 236 14.49 -8.78 3.63
N PRO A 237 14.57 -9.89 4.36
CA PRO A 237 15.79 -10.67 4.65
C PRO A 237 16.08 -11.79 3.63
N HIS A 238 15.20 -12.04 2.65
CA HIS A 238 15.26 -13.20 1.76
C HIS A 238 15.83 -12.92 0.35
N ASP A 239 16.38 -11.73 0.13
CA ASP A 239 16.89 -11.28 -1.18
C ASP A 239 15.84 -11.38 -2.30
N GLU A 240 14.58 -11.06 -1.98
CA GLU A 240 13.47 -11.08 -2.94
C GLU A 240 13.69 -10.02 -4.02
N HIS A 241 13.88 -10.44 -5.28
CA HIS A 241 14.00 -9.52 -6.40
C HIS A 241 12.61 -9.07 -6.78
N VAL A 242 12.36 -7.76 -6.66
CA VAL A 242 11.04 -7.19 -6.90
C VAL A 242 11.11 -6.02 -7.87
N VAL A 243 10.06 -5.88 -8.67
CA VAL A 243 9.67 -4.62 -9.30
C VAL A 243 8.20 -4.37 -8.99
N ILE A 244 7.84 -3.13 -8.70
CA ILE A 244 6.45 -2.72 -8.53
C ILE A 244 6.12 -1.74 -9.64
N VAL A 245 5.09 -2.06 -10.41
CA VAL A 245 4.62 -1.24 -11.54
C VAL A 245 3.19 -0.81 -11.27
N ALA A 246 2.81 0.34 -11.81
CA ALA A 246 1.44 0.84 -11.74
C ALA A 246 0.78 0.74 -13.11
N ASP A 247 -0.47 0.29 -13.14
CA ASP A 247 -1.29 0.28 -14.35
C ASP A 247 -1.80 1.71 -14.68
N PRO A 248 -2.54 1.89 -15.80
CA PRO A 248 -3.08 3.20 -16.18
C PRO A 248 -4.02 3.84 -15.16
N ASP A 249 -4.66 3.04 -14.32
CA ASP A 249 -5.61 3.49 -13.30
C ASP A 249 -4.94 3.74 -11.93
N GLY A 250 -3.71 3.26 -11.71
CA GLY A 250 -2.94 3.47 -10.50
C GLY A 250 -2.86 2.24 -9.56
N TYR A 251 -3.37 1.09 -9.99
CA TYR A 251 -3.21 -0.17 -9.27
C TYR A 251 -1.77 -0.66 -9.35
N GLU A 252 -1.24 -1.10 -8.21
CA GLU A 252 0.12 -1.60 -8.12
C GLU A 252 0.20 -3.13 -8.25
N TYR A 253 1.23 -3.56 -8.98
CA TYR A 253 1.55 -4.96 -9.24
C TYR A 253 3.01 -5.22 -8.86
N CYS A 254 3.21 -6.06 -7.86
CA CYS A 254 4.54 -6.52 -7.42
C CYS A 254 4.90 -7.81 -8.15
N PHE A 255 5.91 -7.77 -9.02
CA PHE A 255 6.49 -8.98 -9.60
C PHE A 255 7.69 -9.39 -8.77
N VAL A 256 7.69 -10.62 -8.27
CA VAL A 256 8.72 -11.15 -7.35
C VAL A 256 9.33 -12.44 -7.89
N GLY A 257 10.67 -12.51 -7.88
CA GLY A 257 11.40 -13.73 -8.25
C GLY A 257 11.13 -14.90 -7.30
N GLN A 258 10.88 -16.08 -7.87
CA GLN A 258 10.48 -17.28 -7.16
C GLN A 258 11.45 -17.71 -6.06
N THR A 259 12.77 -17.54 -6.25
CA THR A 259 13.75 -18.07 -5.28
C THR A 259 13.64 -17.35 -3.95
N GLY A 260 13.65 -16.01 -3.96
CA GLY A 260 13.50 -15.22 -2.74
C GLY A 260 12.12 -15.41 -2.11
N TYR A 261 11.05 -15.37 -2.92
CA TYR A 261 9.68 -15.53 -2.45
C TYR A 261 9.46 -16.88 -1.75
N ARG A 262 9.90 -17.98 -2.39
CA ARG A 262 9.76 -19.32 -1.82
C ARG A 262 10.64 -19.52 -0.59
N ALA A 263 11.83 -18.92 -0.56
CA ALA A 263 12.67 -18.92 0.63
C ALA A 263 11.95 -18.25 1.81
N GLY A 264 11.33 -17.09 1.59
CA GLY A 264 10.50 -16.42 2.60
C GLY A 264 9.35 -17.29 3.08
N SER A 265 8.51 -17.78 2.15
CA SER A 265 7.35 -18.62 2.47
C SER A 265 7.72 -19.91 3.23
N LEU A 266 8.84 -20.55 2.90
CA LEU A 266 9.26 -21.79 3.55
C LEU A 266 10.03 -21.58 4.87
N SER A 267 10.65 -20.41 5.05
CA SER A 267 11.46 -20.13 6.23
C SER A 267 10.62 -19.84 7.48
N VAL A 268 9.43 -19.25 7.30
CA VAL A 268 8.55 -18.87 8.41
C VAL A 268 7.60 -20.02 8.72
N LYS A 269 7.96 -20.83 9.71
CA LYS A 269 7.08 -21.91 10.20
C LYS A 269 6.06 -21.46 11.25
N ASN A 270 6.03 -20.17 11.58
CA ASN A 270 5.13 -19.66 12.60
C ASN A 270 3.77 -19.32 12.00
N ASN A 271 2.77 -20.15 12.31
CA ASN A 271 1.36 -19.90 12.00
C ASN A 271 0.56 -19.42 13.23
N THR A 272 1.25 -19.07 14.31
CA THR A 272 0.67 -18.55 15.55
C THR A 272 0.97 -17.06 15.70
N ILE A 273 0.04 -16.35 16.34
CA ILE A 273 0.14 -14.91 16.57
C ILE A 273 0.36 -14.68 18.06
N ASP A 274 1.42 -13.94 18.41
CA ASP A 274 1.70 -13.51 19.78
C ASP A 274 0.89 -12.25 20.11
N TRP A 275 -0.33 -12.44 20.59
CA TRP A 275 -1.24 -11.33 20.89
C TRP A 275 -0.72 -10.38 21.97
N ASP A 276 0.08 -10.87 22.92
CA ASP A 276 0.66 -10.03 23.99
C ASP A 276 1.75 -9.12 23.43
N HIS A 277 2.60 -9.63 22.53
CA HIS A 277 3.58 -8.81 21.82
C HIS A 277 2.90 -7.73 20.97
N ARG A 278 1.87 -8.12 20.22
CA ARG A 278 1.10 -7.19 19.39
C ARG A 278 0.43 -6.08 20.20
N LYS A 279 -0.13 -6.42 21.36
CA LYS A 279 -0.72 -5.44 22.28
C LYS A 279 0.31 -4.39 22.68
N LYS A 280 1.53 -4.80 23.05
CA LYS A 280 2.62 -3.86 23.39
C LYS A 280 3.00 -2.96 22.22
N LEU A 281 3.05 -3.49 21.00
CA LEU A 281 3.33 -2.70 19.80
C LEU A 281 2.23 -1.68 19.49
N ASN A 282 0.95 -2.04 19.69
CA ASN A 282 -0.17 -1.11 19.56
C ASN A 282 -0.14 -0.01 20.63
N ASP A 283 0.09 -0.37 21.89
CA ASP A 283 0.21 0.58 22.99
C ASP A 283 1.38 1.54 22.74
N ALA A 284 2.50 1.06 22.18
CA ALA A 284 3.64 1.89 21.81
C ALA A 284 3.35 2.82 20.62
N ALA A 285 2.63 2.35 19.59
CA ALA A 285 2.29 3.14 18.42
C ALA A 285 1.30 4.26 18.76
N THR A 286 0.27 3.96 19.54
CA THR A 286 -0.71 4.95 20.03
C THR A 286 -0.08 5.97 20.97
N SER A 287 0.83 5.54 21.85
CA SER A 287 1.58 6.45 22.73
C SER A 287 2.51 7.38 21.96
N LYS A 288 3.12 6.92 20.85
CA LYS A 288 3.96 7.77 19.98
C LYS A 288 3.14 8.78 19.19
N ALA A 289 1.96 8.40 18.67
CA ALA A 289 1.04 9.34 18.01
C ALA A 289 0.51 10.43 18.97
N ALA A 290 0.53 10.17 20.28
CA ALA A 290 0.16 11.13 21.32
C ALA A 290 1.33 11.98 21.85
N ALA A 291 2.58 11.65 21.51
CA ALA A 291 3.75 12.39 21.93
C ALA A 291 4.11 13.41 20.84
N PRO A 292 4.08 14.73 21.11
CA PRO A 292 4.46 15.72 20.10
C PRO A 292 5.89 15.46 19.63
N ALA A 293 6.14 15.56 18.33
CA ALA A 293 7.48 15.49 17.75
C ALA A 293 8.43 16.46 18.50
N GLN A 294 9.20 15.94 19.45
CA GLN A 294 10.11 16.77 20.22
C GLN A 294 11.31 17.12 19.33
N ALA A 295 11.53 18.43 19.15
CA ALA A 295 12.77 18.93 18.55
C ALA A 295 13.98 18.32 19.27
N LEU A 296 15.03 17.99 18.51
CA LEU A 296 16.30 17.58 19.10
C LEU A 296 16.76 18.69 20.07
N PRO A 297 17.24 18.35 21.29
CA PRO A 297 17.74 19.35 22.22
C PRO A 297 18.82 20.22 21.55
N GLY A 298 18.56 21.52 21.42
CA GLY A 298 19.48 22.48 20.78
C GLY A 298 19.29 22.69 19.28
N SER A 299 18.22 22.18 18.66
CA SER A 299 17.90 22.43 17.24
C SER A 299 17.32 23.84 17.02
N VAL A 300 17.69 24.48 15.91
CA VAL A 300 17.07 25.72 15.40
C VAL A 300 15.74 25.46 14.70
N PHE A 301 15.49 24.23 14.27
CA PHE A 301 14.21 23.84 13.69
C PHE A 301 13.16 23.63 14.79
N GLN A 302 12.16 24.49 14.79
CA GLN A 302 11.02 24.38 15.70
C GLN A 302 10.05 23.31 15.21
N ALA A 303 9.64 22.41 16.09
CA ALA A 303 8.62 21.43 15.74
C ALA A 303 7.26 22.12 15.61
N VAL A 304 6.58 21.87 14.49
CA VAL A 304 5.23 22.37 14.23
C VAL A 304 4.31 21.19 13.99
N VAL A 305 3.16 21.21 14.67
CA VAL A 305 2.13 20.18 14.54
C VAL A 305 0.81 20.86 14.19
N GLY A 306 0.19 20.43 13.10
CA GLY A 306 -1.14 20.84 12.69
C GLY A 306 -1.22 22.12 11.84
N GLN A 307 -2.33 22.23 11.12
CA GLN A 307 -2.56 23.25 10.08
C GLN A 307 -2.52 24.68 10.64
N GLU A 308 -3.11 24.92 11.80
CA GLU A 308 -3.22 26.27 12.38
C GLU A 308 -1.84 26.83 12.75
N ALA A 309 -1.02 26.03 13.44
CA ALA A 309 0.33 26.39 13.81
C ALA A 309 1.20 26.64 12.55
N PHE A 310 1.07 25.78 11.54
CA PHE A 310 1.77 25.95 10.27
C PHE A 310 1.40 27.26 9.56
N GLN A 311 0.09 27.58 9.47
CA GLN A 311 -0.37 28.84 8.90
C GLN A 311 0.07 30.06 9.71
N GLY A 312 0.15 29.93 11.04
CA GLY A 312 0.69 30.96 11.92
C GLY A 312 2.15 31.31 11.59
N VAL A 313 2.99 30.28 11.39
CA VAL A 313 4.40 30.46 11.03
C VAL A 313 4.55 31.17 9.68
N LEU A 314 3.76 30.80 8.67
CA LEU A 314 3.85 31.38 7.33
C LEU A 314 3.45 32.86 7.23
N LYS A 315 2.71 33.38 8.22
CA LYS A 315 2.29 34.79 8.30
C LYS A 315 3.36 35.71 8.92
N GLY A 316 4.48 35.16 9.37
CA GLY A 316 5.57 35.94 9.95
C GLY A 316 6.29 36.84 8.93
N GLU A 317 7.05 37.81 9.45
CA GLU A 317 7.84 38.75 8.63
C GLU A 317 9.11 38.12 8.03
N LYS A 318 9.63 37.06 8.66
CA LYS A 318 10.84 36.36 8.21
C LYS A 318 10.50 35.31 7.15
N PRO A 319 11.39 35.08 6.16
CA PRO A 319 11.31 33.89 5.33
C PRO A 319 11.28 32.61 6.19
N VAL A 320 10.56 31.58 5.73
CA VAL A 320 10.39 30.32 6.46
C VAL A 320 11.02 29.17 5.67
N VAL A 321 11.80 28.34 6.34
CA VAL A 321 12.29 27.06 5.79
C VAL A 321 11.60 25.93 6.53
N VAL A 322 10.89 25.11 5.77
CA VAL A 322 10.08 23.99 6.26
C VAL A 322 10.77 22.70 5.89
N LYS A 323 11.10 21.86 6.88
CA LYS A 323 11.67 20.53 6.70
C LYS A 323 10.64 19.47 7.07
N PHE A 324 10.24 18.65 6.11
CA PHE A 324 9.54 17.39 6.38
C PHE A 324 10.56 16.29 6.65
N ALA A 325 10.39 15.63 7.79
CA ALA A 325 11.18 14.48 8.19
C ALA A 325 10.27 13.42 8.81
N ALA A 326 10.82 12.24 9.07
CA ALA A 326 10.11 11.21 9.81
C ALA A 326 11.09 10.37 10.63
N SER A 327 10.62 9.78 11.73
CA SER A 327 11.45 8.98 12.64
C SER A 327 12.12 7.77 11.96
N TRP A 328 11.44 7.19 10.97
CA TRP A 328 11.89 6.05 10.16
C TRP A 328 12.83 6.44 9.01
N CYS A 329 12.93 7.72 8.68
CA CYS A 329 13.66 8.20 7.52
C CYS A 329 15.17 8.23 7.78
N LYS A 330 15.88 7.17 7.38
CA LYS A 330 17.35 7.11 7.46
C LYS A 330 18.05 8.25 6.68
N PRO A 331 17.62 8.62 5.47
CA PRO A 331 18.18 9.79 4.77
C PRO A 331 17.97 11.12 5.53
N CYS A 332 16.88 11.27 6.28
CA CYS A 332 16.63 12.45 7.11
C CYS A 332 17.67 12.59 8.22
N LYS A 333 18.12 11.47 8.81
CA LYS A 333 19.20 11.45 9.81
C LYS A 333 20.55 11.87 9.21
N VAL A 334 20.76 11.61 7.91
CA VAL A 334 21.96 12.05 7.18
C VAL A 334 21.90 13.55 6.88
N LEU A 335 20.74 14.05 6.44
CA LEU A 335 20.56 15.47 6.13
C LEU A 335 20.60 16.36 7.38
N ALA A 336 20.02 15.89 8.49
CA ALA A 336 19.81 16.65 9.72
C ALA A 336 21.04 17.46 10.18
N PRO A 337 22.23 16.86 10.43
CA PRO A 337 23.39 17.63 10.92
C PRO A 337 23.90 18.66 9.90
N VAL A 338 23.73 18.40 8.60
CA VAL A 338 24.24 19.27 7.54
C VAL A 338 23.34 20.51 7.38
N ILE A 339 22.02 20.31 7.35
CA ILE A 339 21.07 21.42 7.23
C ILE A 339 21.01 22.25 8.51
N GLU A 340 21.17 21.64 9.69
CA GLU A 340 21.21 22.35 10.96
C GLU A 340 22.35 23.36 11.00
N LYS A 341 23.54 22.95 10.53
CA LYS A 341 24.73 23.82 10.47
C LYS A 341 24.49 25.05 9.60
N VAL A 342 23.86 24.90 8.44
CA VAL A 342 23.55 26.01 7.53
C VAL A 342 22.44 26.90 8.09
N ALA A 343 21.47 26.31 8.80
CA ALA A 343 20.37 27.02 9.45
C ALA A 343 20.85 27.85 10.65
N GLU A 344 21.77 27.32 11.47
CA GLU A 344 22.34 28.02 12.64
C GLU A 344 22.94 29.38 12.28
N GLU A 345 23.64 29.46 11.14
CA GLU A 345 24.23 30.70 10.62
C GLU A 345 23.18 31.77 10.25
N ARG A 346 21.90 31.41 10.15
CA ARG A 346 20.81 32.26 9.63
C ARG A 346 19.62 32.37 10.58
N LYS A 347 19.70 31.79 11.77
CA LYS A 347 18.60 31.69 12.75
C LYS A 347 17.97 33.03 13.13
N ASP A 348 18.74 34.12 13.04
CA ASP A 348 18.24 35.46 13.37
C ASP A 348 17.42 36.06 12.22
N SER A 349 17.65 35.63 10.97
CA SER A 349 17.04 36.17 9.75
C SER A 349 15.95 35.29 9.15
N VAL A 350 15.89 34.00 9.50
CA VAL A 350 15.03 32.99 8.89
C VAL A 350 14.34 32.18 9.98
N CYS A 351 13.06 31.87 9.79
CA CYS A 351 12.33 30.95 10.66
C CYS A 351 12.49 29.51 10.15
N PHE A 352 12.98 28.60 10.99
CA PHE A 352 13.17 27.19 10.65
C PHE A 352 12.13 26.34 11.37
N VAL A 353 11.37 25.55 10.61
CA VAL A 353 10.36 24.64 11.16
C VAL A 353 10.51 23.24 10.63
N SER A 354 10.30 22.25 11.50
CA SER A 354 10.28 20.85 11.14
C SER A 354 8.87 20.31 11.35
N LEU A 355 8.35 19.61 10.35
CA LEU A 355 7.11 18.86 10.43
C LEU A 355 7.43 17.38 10.34
N ASP A 356 6.83 16.59 11.22
CA ASP A 356 6.81 15.15 11.03
C ASP A 356 5.82 14.83 9.91
N PHE A 357 6.27 14.03 8.94
CA PHE A 357 5.49 13.68 7.76
C PHE A 357 4.24 12.87 8.10
N ASP A 358 4.33 11.97 9.09
CA ASP A 358 3.22 11.11 9.47
C ASP A 358 2.14 11.90 10.23
N GLU A 359 2.55 12.88 11.05
CA GLU A 359 1.63 13.73 11.82
C GLU A 359 1.00 14.87 10.99
N ASN A 360 1.61 15.24 9.86
CA ASN A 360 1.22 16.42 9.09
C ASN A 360 0.83 16.09 7.63
N GLN A 361 0.17 14.94 7.42
CA GLN A 361 -0.20 14.44 6.08
C GLN A 361 -0.97 15.44 5.24
N GLN A 362 -1.94 16.18 5.80
CA GLN A 362 -2.69 17.19 5.04
C GLN A 362 -1.79 18.33 4.52
N ILE A 363 -0.80 18.76 5.31
CA ILE A 363 0.16 19.78 4.89
C ILE A 363 1.09 19.19 3.84
N ALA A 364 1.57 17.97 4.07
CA ALA A 364 2.42 17.24 3.13
C ALA A 364 1.74 17.07 1.76
N GLU A 365 0.46 16.68 1.72
CA GLU A 365 -0.36 16.59 0.52
C GLU A 365 -0.50 17.96 -0.17
N SER A 366 -0.79 19.03 0.58
CA SER A 366 -0.93 20.39 0.02
C SER A 366 0.34 20.94 -0.61
N LEU A 367 1.50 20.42 -0.20
CA LEU A 367 2.82 20.78 -0.71
C LEU A 367 3.39 19.72 -1.67
N GLU A 368 2.56 18.74 -2.05
CA GLU A 368 2.93 17.64 -2.95
C GLU A 368 4.19 16.87 -2.48
N VAL A 369 4.29 16.64 -1.17
CA VAL A 369 5.41 15.91 -0.57
C VAL A 369 5.25 14.41 -0.85
N THR A 370 6.03 13.91 -1.80
CA THR A 370 6.01 12.49 -2.21
C THR A 370 7.09 11.64 -1.54
N SER A 371 8.09 12.27 -0.90
CA SER A 371 9.16 11.58 -0.18
C SER A 371 9.80 12.48 0.87
N VAL A 372 10.43 11.88 1.89
CA VAL A 372 11.24 12.59 2.91
C VAL A 372 12.71 12.17 2.86
N PRO A 373 13.66 13.08 3.17
CA PRO A 373 13.44 14.46 3.59
C PRO A 373 12.98 15.35 2.43
N ALA A 374 12.07 16.26 2.70
CA ALA A 374 11.68 17.33 1.78
C ALA A 374 11.85 18.67 2.48
N VAL A 375 12.34 19.67 1.76
CA VAL A 375 12.58 21.01 2.30
C VAL A 375 11.99 22.04 1.36
N PHE A 376 11.24 22.98 1.94
CA PHE A 376 10.56 24.05 1.21
C PHE A 376 11.00 25.40 1.77
N PHE A 377 11.14 26.37 0.88
CA PHE A 377 11.47 27.76 1.17
C PHE A 377 10.23 28.60 0.91
N PHE A 378 9.85 29.40 1.89
CA PHE A 378 8.70 30.29 1.82
C PHE A 378 9.11 31.74 1.99
N ARG A 379 8.47 32.61 1.21
CA ARG A 379 8.54 34.06 1.37
C ARG A 379 7.13 34.63 1.20
N ASN A 380 6.70 35.48 2.12
CA ASN A 380 5.34 36.05 2.14
C ASN A 380 4.24 34.97 2.02
N GLY A 381 4.40 33.88 2.76
CA GLY A 381 3.46 32.74 2.77
C GLY A 381 3.43 31.88 1.50
N SER A 382 4.25 32.17 0.49
CA SER A 382 4.28 31.43 -0.78
C SER A 382 5.56 30.62 -0.93
N VAL A 383 5.47 29.43 -1.54
CA VAL A 383 6.64 28.60 -1.87
C VAL A 383 7.46 29.29 -2.94
N VAL A 384 8.74 29.55 -2.66
CA VAL A 384 9.70 30.14 -3.60
C VAL A 384 10.76 29.14 -4.08
N GLY A 385 10.83 27.97 -3.44
CA GLY A 385 11.71 26.88 -3.85
C GLY A 385 11.52 25.64 -2.97
N SER A 386 11.96 24.49 -3.46
CA SER A 386 11.98 23.24 -2.69
C SER A 386 13.08 22.31 -3.17
N PHE A 387 13.40 21.31 -2.36
CA PHE A 387 14.18 20.14 -2.78
C PHE A 387 13.76 18.89 -2.00
N PHE A 388 14.07 17.74 -2.58
CA PHE A 388 13.88 16.42 -1.99
C PHE A 388 15.21 15.70 -1.81
N GLY A 389 15.26 14.81 -0.82
CA GLY A 389 16.41 13.97 -0.54
C GLY A 389 17.57 14.70 0.15
N VAL A 390 18.71 14.00 0.23
CA VAL A 390 19.91 14.51 0.90
C VAL A 390 20.67 15.45 -0.04
N LYS A 391 21.13 16.58 0.50
CA LYS A 391 21.98 17.56 -0.18
C LYS A 391 23.30 17.72 0.58
N LYS A 392 24.38 17.96 -0.16
CA LYS A 392 25.68 18.31 0.44
C LYS A 392 25.63 19.75 0.96
N GLU A 393 26.52 20.08 1.89
CA GLU A 393 26.56 21.41 2.52
C GLU A 393 26.65 22.55 1.49
N GLN A 394 27.49 22.39 0.45
CA GLN A 394 27.64 23.40 -0.60
C GLN A 394 26.32 23.64 -1.37
N GLU A 395 25.63 22.57 -1.76
CA GLU A 395 24.34 22.66 -2.45
C GLU A 395 23.28 23.33 -1.56
N LEU A 396 23.27 23.03 -0.26
CA LEU A 396 22.38 23.70 0.69
C LEU A 396 22.67 25.20 0.77
N ARG A 397 23.94 25.60 0.83
CA ARG A 397 24.33 27.01 0.86
C ARG A 397 23.86 27.76 -0.39
N GLU A 398 24.02 27.15 -1.56
CA GLU A 398 23.55 27.71 -2.84
C GLU A 398 22.02 27.86 -2.87
N LEU A 399 21.28 26.85 -2.41
CA LEU A 399 19.81 26.88 -2.34
C LEU A 399 19.31 27.96 -1.36
N PHE A 400 19.93 28.06 -0.18
CA PHE A 400 19.59 29.08 0.81
C PHE A 400 19.88 30.49 0.27
N GLN A 401 21.02 30.70 -0.40
CA GLN A 401 21.34 31.99 -1.02
C GLN A 401 20.39 32.34 -2.18
N LYS A 402 19.91 31.34 -2.92
CA LYS A 402 19.00 31.54 -4.04
C LYS A 402 17.59 31.94 -3.59
N TYR A 403 17.08 31.34 -2.51
CA TYR A 403 15.68 31.45 -2.13
C TYR A 403 15.40 32.34 -0.90
N LEU A 404 16.42 32.63 -0.07
CA LEU A 404 16.32 33.46 1.13
C LEU A 404 17.10 34.76 0.94
#